data_AF-A0A957P9Z5-F1
#
_entry.id   AF-A0A957P9Z5-F1
#
_cell.length_a   1.000
_cell.length_b   1.000
_cell.length_c   1.000
_cell.angle_alpha   90.00
_cell.angle_beta   90.00
_cell.angle_gamma   90.00
#
_symmetry.space_group_name_H-M   'P 1'
#
loop_
_entity.id
_entity.type
_entity.pdbx_description
1 polymer ?
#
loop_
_entity_poly.entity_id
_entity_poly.type
_entity_poly.pdbx_seq_one_letter_code
_entity_poly.pdbx_strand_id
1 'polypeptide(L)'
;NALYNRGLAYWNLYQLYSNSLDDLDSAIKDFGQTIVAKPSFAMAYLNRGAAYYVRSALDQSTDADGQRSDIQHAVADLGRIIHMQPENYDAYYNRGLAYIRAGNNTLW
;
A
#
# COMPACT_ATOMS: atom_id res chain seq x y z
N ASN A 1 -9.49 4.86 -15.30
CA ASN A 1 -10.60 4.76 -14.32
C ASN A 1 -10.53 6.02 -13.49
N ALA A 2 -11.61 6.81 -13.40
CA ALA A 2 -11.57 8.13 -12.75
C ALA A 2 -11.09 8.05 -11.29
N LEU A 3 -11.50 7.01 -10.55
CA LEU A 3 -11.06 6.79 -9.16
C LEU A 3 -9.57 6.50 -9.08
N TYR A 4 -9.05 5.60 -9.92
CA TYR A 4 -7.62 5.30 -9.95
C TYR A 4 -6.77 6.52 -10.29
N ASN A 5 -7.18 7.31 -11.28
CA ASN A 5 -6.45 8.50 -11.67
C ASN A 5 -6.47 9.57 -10.57
N ARG A 6 -7.58 9.70 -9.83
CA ARG A 6 -7.67 10.59 -8.67
C ARG A 6 -6.80 10.11 -7.52
N GLY A 7 -6.80 8.81 -7.24
CA GLY A 7 -5.89 8.20 -6.27
C GLY A 7 -4.42 8.43 -6.61
N LEU A 8 -4.04 8.32 -7.89
CA LEU A 8 -2.70 8.68 -8.36
C LEU A 8 -2.38 10.17 -8.17
N ALA A 9 -3.35 11.06 -8.40
CA ALA A 9 -3.14 12.48 -8.17
C ALA A 9 -2.86 12.77 -6.69
N TYR A 10 -3.64 12.20 -5.77
CA TYR A 10 -3.39 12.30 -4.33
C TYR A 10 -2.03 11.70 -3.93
N TRP A 11 -1.69 10.54 -4.48
CA TRP A 11 -0.39 9.91 -4.25
C TRP A 11 0.78 10.80 -4.70
N ASN A 12 0.68 11.40 -5.88
CA ASN A 12 1.69 12.32 -6.39
C ASN A 12 1.76 13.60 -5.55
N LEU A 13 0.61 14.13 -5.09
CA LEU A 13 0.57 15.28 -4.19
C LEU A 13 1.29 15.01 -2.88
N TYR A 14 1.04 13.84 -2.28
CA TYR A 14 1.75 13.36 -1.10
C TYR A 14 3.26 13.31 -1.36
N GLN A 15 3.71 12.62 -2.42
CA GLN A 15 5.15 12.42 -2.69
C GLN A 15 5.92 13.69 -3.04
N LEU A 16 5.29 14.64 -3.74
CA LEU A 16 5.99 15.78 -4.35
C LEU A 16 5.87 17.08 -3.54
N TYR A 17 4.76 17.30 -2.83
CA TYR A 17 4.44 18.64 -2.33
C TYR A 17 4.18 18.72 -0.83
N SER A 18 3.41 17.79 -0.26
CA SER A 18 2.79 18.02 1.05
C SER A 18 3.22 17.05 2.15
N ASN A 19 3.63 15.81 1.81
CA ASN A 19 3.67 14.68 2.77
C ASN A 19 2.42 14.63 3.68
N SER A 20 1.28 15.11 3.16
CA SER A 20 0.04 15.22 3.92
C SER A 20 -0.57 13.84 4.11
N LEU A 21 -0.80 13.46 5.36
CA LEU A 21 -1.49 12.20 5.69
C LEU A 21 -2.89 12.16 5.07
N ASP A 22 -3.57 13.30 4.93
CA ASP A 22 -4.89 13.37 4.30
C ASP A 22 -4.85 13.01 2.81
N ASP A 23 -3.81 13.44 2.09
CA ASP A 23 -3.59 13.08 0.68
C ASP A 23 -3.28 11.58 0.57
N LEU A 24 -2.44 11.07 1.48
CA LEU A 24 -2.09 9.65 1.53
C LEU A 24 -3.32 8.77 1.79
N ASP A 25 -4.16 9.14 2.75
CA ASP A 25 -5.40 8.45 3.09
C ASP A 25 -6.40 8.50 1.94
N SER A 26 -6.49 9.66 1.26
CA SER A 26 -7.32 9.82 0.07
C SER A 26 -6.87 8.92 -1.07
N ALA A 27 -5.56 8.79 -1.29
CA ALA A 27 -5.00 7.86 -2.27
C ALA A 27 -5.36 6.40 -1.94
N ILE A 28 -5.15 5.97 -0.69
CA ILE A 28 -5.47 4.61 -0.23
C ILE A 28 -6.96 4.30 -0.46
N LYS A 29 -7.84 5.23 -0.10
CA LYS A 29 -9.29 5.10 -0.27
C LYS A 29 -9.67 4.94 -1.75
N ASP A 30 -9.16 5.79 -2.63
CA ASP A 30 -9.49 5.76 -4.06
C ASP A 30 -8.96 4.50 -4.76
N PHE A 31 -7.77 4.01 -4.37
CA PHE A 31 -7.29 2.71 -4.83
C PHE A 31 -8.18 1.57 -4.33
N GLY A 32 -8.64 1.63 -3.08
CA GLY A 32 -9.58 0.66 -2.53
C GLY A 32 -10.91 0.62 -3.28
N GLN A 33 -11.49 1.77 -3.59
CA GLN A 33 -12.70 1.84 -4.41
C GLN A 33 -12.46 1.32 -5.83
N THR A 34 -11.27 1.56 -6.38
CA THR A 34 -10.87 1.00 -7.68
C THR A 34 -10.82 -0.53 -7.63
N ILE A 35 -10.30 -1.13 -6.55
CA ILE A 35 -10.23 -2.57 -6.33
C ILE A 35 -11.64 -3.17 -6.23
N VAL A 36 -12.55 -2.53 -5.49
CA VAL A 36 -13.95 -2.97 -5.40
C VAL A 36 -14.61 -2.99 -6.79
N ALA A 37 -14.38 -1.95 -7.60
CA ALA A 37 -14.95 -1.86 -8.94
C ALA A 37 -14.25 -2.78 -9.96
N LYS A 38 -12.95 -3.07 -9.77
CA LYS A 38 -12.12 -3.86 -10.67
C LYS A 38 -11.19 -4.78 -9.88
N PRO A 39 -11.68 -5.93 -9.38
CA PRO A 39 -10.93 -6.78 -8.47
C PRO A 39 -9.66 -7.40 -9.04
N SER A 40 -9.52 -7.45 -10.38
CA SER A 40 -8.34 -7.95 -11.09
C SER A 40 -7.33 -6.87 -11.47
N PHE A 41 -7.55 -5.61 -11.10
CA PHE A 41 -6.69 -4.52 -11.52
C PHE A 41 -5.43 -4.39 -10.64
N ALA A 42 -4.38 -5.13 -11.02
CA ALA A 42 -3.13 -5.26 -10.26
C ALA A 42 -2.49 -3.93 -9.86
N MET A 43 -2.50 -2.91 -10.72
CA MET A 43 -1.91 -1.59 -10.40
C MET A 43 -2.60 -0.89 -9.22
N ALA A 44 -3.90 -1.11 -9.00
CA ALA A 44 -4.58 -0.54 -7.85
C ALA A 44 -4.12 -1.19 -6.53
N TYR A 45 -3.90 -2.50 -6.53
CA TYR A 45 -3.27 -3.18 -5.39
C TYR A 45 -1.83 -2.73 -5.19
N LEU A 46 -1.07 -2.55 -6.27
CA LEU A 46 0.35 -2.19 -6.19
C LEU A 46 0.52 -0.83 -5.54
N ASN A 47 -0.25 0.16 -6.01
CA ASN A 47 -0.17 1.52 -5.49
C ASN A 47 -0.78 1.64 -4.09
N ARG A 48 -1.85 0.90 -3.77
CA ARG A 48 -2.40 0.87 -2.42
C ARG A 48 -1.43 0.23 -1.43
N GLY A 49 -0.76 -0.85 -1.82
CA GLY A 49 0.28 -1.48 -1.02
C GLY A 49 1.48 -0.56 -0.79
N ALA A 50 1.94 0.16 -1.81
CA ALA A 50 2.98 1.18 -1.66
C ALA A 50 2.54 2.32 -0.72
N ALA A 51 1.28 2.75 -0.82
CA ALA A 51 0.74 3.80 0.05
C ALA A 51 0.65 3.35 1.51
N TYR A 52 0.19 2.13 1.78
CA TYR A 52 0.24 1.55 3.12
C TYR A 52 1.67 1.41 3.65
N TYR A 53 2.61 0.92 2.84
CA TYR A 53 4.01 0.82 3.23
C TYR A 53 4.57 2.18 3.66
N VAL A 54 4.25 3.25 2.92
CA VAL A 54 4.66 4.61 3.26
C VAL A 54 3.95 5.11 4.51
N ARG A 55 2.63 4.91 4.65
CA ARG A 55 1.88 5.36 5.84
C ARG A 55 2.39 4.71 7.11
N SER A 56 2.75 3.42 7.06
CA SER A 56 3.37 2.69 8.18
C SER A 56 4.73 3.24 8.62
N ALA A 57 5.36 4.09 7.80
CA ALA A 57 6.57 4.81 8.16
C ALA A 57 6.30 6.01 9.05
N LEU A 58 5.15 6.61 8.87
CA LEU A 58 4.71 7.83 9.52
C LEU A 58 3.93 7.50 10.79
N ASP A 59 3.07 6.48 10.71
CA ASP A 59 2.32 5.94 11.83
C ASP A 59 2.88 4.59 12.26
N GLN A 60 3.32 4.50 13.52
CA GLN A 60 3.84 3.28 14.13
C GLN A 60 2.75 2.53 14.92
N SER A 61 1.49 2.92 14.76
CA SER A 61 0.35 2.26 15.39
C SER A 61 0.36 0.76 15.09
N THR A 62 0.07 0.00 16.13
CA THR A 62 -0.03 -1.45 16.07
C THR A 62 -1.46 -1.87 16.31
N ASP A 63 -1.87 -2.97 15.69
CA ASP A 63 -3.08 -3.67 16.05
C ASP A 63 -2.96 -4.30 17.46
N ALA A 64 -4.03 -4.98 17.89
CA ALA A 64 -4.10 -5.62 19.20
C ALA A 64 -3.00 -6.68 19.43
N ASP A 65 -2.44 -7.23 18.36
CA ASP A 65 -1.38 -8.25 18.39
C ASP A 65 0.03 -7.64 18.28
N GLY A 66 0.13 -6.30 18.30
CA GLY A 66 1.41 -5.58 18.22
C GLY A 66 1.96 -5.46 16.79
N GLN A 67 1.16 -5.74 15.75
CA GLN A 67 1.59 -5.63 14.36
C GLN A 67 1.16 -4.32 13.73
N ARG A 68 2.02 -3.70 12.91
CA ARG A 68 1.64 -2.50 12.17
C ARG A 68 0.59 -2.84 11.12
N SER A 69 -0.65 -2.39 11.35
CA SER A 69 -1.82 -2.70 10.49
C SER A 69 -1.54 -2.41 9.01
N ASP A 70 -0.88 -1.30 8.72
CA ASP A 70 -0.57 -0.91 7.35
C ASP A 70 0.47 -1.79 6.66
N ILE A 71 1.48 -2.28 7.37
CA ILE A 71 2.44 -3.23 6.78
C ILE A 71 1.71 -4.51 6.38
N GLN A 72 0.79 -5.00 7.21
CA GLN A 72 -0.01 -6.18 6.89
C GLN A 72 -0.92 -5.94 5.68
N HIS A 73 -1.53 -4.76 5.58
CA HIS A 73 -2.30 -4.39 4.39
C HIS A 73 -1.44 -4.34 3.12
N ALA A 74 -0.22 -3.79 3.20
CA ALA A 74 0.72 -3.79 2.07
C ALA A 74 1.09 -5.20 1.62
N VAL A 75 1.45 -6.08 2.55
CA VAL A 75 1.78 -7.49 2.27
C VAL A 75 0.59 -8.21 1.62
N ALA A 76 -0.62 -7.99 2.13
CA ALA A 76 -1.83 -8.62 1.61
C ALA A 76 -2.12 -8.18 0.16
N ASP A 77 -2.06 -6.87 -0.13
CA ASP A 77 -2.29 -6.34 -1.48
C ASP A 77 -1.29 -6.87 -2.50
N LEU A 78 -0.01 -6.96 -2.12
CA LEU A 78 1.04 -7.51 -2.98
C LEU A 78 0.88 -9.02 -3.17
N GLY A 79 0.42 -9.73 -2.14
CA GLY A 79 0.03 -11.14 -2.23
C GLY A 79 -1.12 -11.37 -3.22
N ARG A 80 -2.08 -10.45 -3.29
CA ARG A 80 -3.14 -10.51 -4.31
C ARG A 80 -2.59 -10.39 -5.73
N ILE A 81 -1.64 -9.50 -5.97
CA ILE A 81 -0.99 -9.38 -7.29
C ILE A 81 -0.28 -10.68 -7.64
N ILE A 82 0.51 -11.24 -6.72
CA ILE A 82 1.24 -12.50 -6.97
C ILE A 82 0.29 -13.67 -7.27
N HIS A 83 -0.85 -13.74 -6.58
CA HIS A 83 -1.85 -14.76 -6.87
C HIS A 83 -2.43 -14.63 -8.29
N MET A 84 -2.68 -13.39 -8.75
CA MET A 84 -3.24 -13.13 -10.09
C MET A 84 -2.19 -13.15 -11.19
N GLN A 85 -0.95 -12.77 -10.87
CA GLN A 85 0.18 -12.58 -11.77
C GLN A 85 1.45 -13.16 -11.11
N PRO A 86 1.64 -14.48 -11.19
CA PRO A 86 2.70 -15.18 -10.45
C PRO A 86 4.13 -14.77 -10.84
N GLU A 87 4.30 -14.11 -12.00
CA GLU A 87 5.59 -13.65 -12.52
C GLU A 87 5.82 -12.14 -12.32
N ASN A 88 4.91 -11.45 -11.60
CA ASN A 88 5.01 -10.01 -11.39
C ASN A 88 6.18 -9.67 -10.43
N TYR A 89 7.31 -9.26 -11.01
CA TYR A 89 8.52 -8.89 -10.27
C TYR A 89 8.27 -7.78 -9.24
N ASP A 90 7.56 -6.71 -9.62
CA ASP A 90 7.33 -5.56 -8.74
C ASP A 90 6.58 -5.96 -7.47
N ALA A 91 5.65 -6.92 -7.59
CA ALA A 91 4.91 -7.43 -6.45
C ALA A 91 5.80 -8.19 -5.47
N TYR A 92 6.72 -9.04 -5.95
CA TYR A 92 7.69 -9.71 -5.08
C TYR A 92 8.67 -8.73 -4.44
N TYR A 93 9.21 -7.80 -5.23
CA TYR A 93 10.15 -6.81 -4.75
C TYR A 93 9.54 -5.96 -3.63
N ASN A 94 8.36 -5.37 -3.87
CA ASN A 94 7.68 -4.54 -2.87
C ASN A 94 7.24 -5.37 -1.65
N ARG A 95 6.90 -6.65 -1.83
CA ARG A 95 6.49 -7.50 -0.69
C ARG A 95 7.69 -7.84 0.18
N GLY A 96 8.87 -8.02 -0.43
CA GLY A 96 10.14 -8.15 0.27
C GLY A 96 10.46 -6.91 1.10
N LEU A 97 10.29 -5.71 0.54
CA LEU A 97 10.48 -4.45 1.28
C LEU A 97 9.52 -4.34 2.47
N ALA A 98 8.24 -4.71 2.29
CA ALA A 98 7.25 -4.73 3.36
C ALA A 98 7.64 -5.70 4.49
N TYR A 99 8.13 -6.91 4.16
CA TYR A 99 8.63 -7.85 5.16
C TYR A 99 9.87 -7.37 5.90
N ILE A 100 10.85 -6.77 5.19
CA ILE A 100 12.03 -6.18 5.83
C ILE A 100 11.59 -5.10 6.83
N ARG A 101 10.62 -4.27 6.47
CA ARG A 101 10.10 -3.23 7.36
C ARG A 101 9.34 -3.79 8.56
N ALA A 102 8.63 -4.91 8.39
CA ALA A 102 8.04 -5.65 9.50
C ALA A 102 9.12 -6.16 10.47
N GLY A 103 10.18 -6.78 9.95
CA GLY A 103 11.26 -7.39 10.74
C GLY A 103 12.24 -6.40 11.37
N ASN A 104 12.49 -5.25 10.74
CA ASN A 104 13.37 -4.21 11.29
C ASN A 104 12.80 -3.52 12.54
N ASN A 105 11.51 -3.71 12.86
CA ASN A 105 10.90 -3.20 14.10
C ASN A 105 10.82 -4.22 15.23
N THR A 106 11.30 -5.45 15.03
CA THR A 106 11.47 -6.46 16.10
C THR A 106 12.85 -6.41 16.77
N LEU A 107 13.60 -5.31 16.63
CA LEU A 107 14.89 -5.16 17.29
C LEU A 107 14.69 -4.66 18.74
N TRP A 108 15.14 -5.52 19.67
CA TRP A 108 15.21 -5.47 21.13
C TRP A 108 15.57 -4.12 21.75
#